data_AF-A0A916TT95-F1
#
_entry.id   AF-A0A916TT95-F1
#
_cell.length_a   1.000
_cell.length_b   1.000
_cell.length_c   1.000
_cell.angle_alpha   90.00
_cell.angle_beta   90.00
_cell.angle_gamma   90.00
#
_symmetry.space_group_name_H-M   'P 1'
#
loop_
_entity.id
_entity.type
_entity.pdbx_description
1 polymer ?
#
loop_
_entity_poly.entity_id
_entity_poly.type
_entity_poly.pdbx_seq_one_letter_code
_entity_poly.pdbx_strand_id
1 'polypeptide(L)'
;MSPGKFAVLAALPALIGCKSAHDFPPRADVQAVTEAKPMPPASILTDPGASDEYNAQLENWGERVRSAGVRLCRHFQGEGMQIDCPED
;
A
#
# COMPACT_ATOMS: atom_id res chain seq x y z
N MET A 1 63.39 20.42 18.94
CA MET A 1 62.29 20.87 19.82
C MET A 1 61.09 21.21 18.93
N SER A 2 60.06 20.36 19.00
CA SER A 2 58.65 20.36 18.51
C SER A 2 58.07 21.43 17.54
N PRO A 3 56.91 21.15 16.90
CA PRO A 3 56.33 19.85 16.50
C PRO A 3 55.78 19.85 15.05
N GLY A 4 55.47 18.65 14.54
CA GLY A 4 54.94 18.41 13.21
C GLY A 4 53.47 18.78 13.01
N LYS A 5 53.03 18.74 11.75
CA LYS A 5 51.64 18.90 11.35
C LYS A 5 51.25 17.69 10.49
N PHE A 6 50.67 16.69 11.15
CA PHE A 6 49.94 15.62 10.46
C PHE A 6 48.74 16.24 9.76
N ALA A 7 48.76 16.29 8.44
CA ALA A 7 47.60 16.64 7.64
C ALA A 7 46.65 15.43 7.62
N VAL A 8 45.70 15.41 8.55
CA VAL A 8 44.55 14.50 8.52
C VAL A 8 43.60 15.01 7.44
N LEU A 9 43.68 14.48 6.22
CA LEU A 9 42.69 14.75 5.17
C LEU A 9 41.47 13.85 5.37
N ALA A 10 40.41 14.47 5.88
CA ALA A 10 39.00 14.23 5.58
C ALA A 10 38.58 12.78 5.30
N ALA A 11 38.11 12.10 6.36
CA ALA A 11 37.15 11.01 6.21
C ALA A 11 35.91 11.57 5.50
N LEU A 12 35.63 11.10 4.28
CA LEU A 12 34.29 11.23 3.70
C LEU A 12 33.34 10.47 4.65
N PRO A 13 32.35 11.11 5.29
CA PRO A 13 31.22 10.34 5.77
C PRO A 13 30.52 9.86 4.50
N ALA A 14 30.74 8.58 4.17
CA ALA A 14 29.84 7.87 3.28
C ALA A 14 28.44 8.14 3.83
N LEU A 15 27.61 8.76 3.00
CA LEU A 15 26.19 8.94 3.23
C LEU A 15 25.61 7.53 3.39
N ILE A 16 25.66 7.00 4.62
CA ILE A 16 24.74 5.98 5.08
C ILE A 16 23.42 6.72 5.02
N GLY A 17 22.75 6.64 3.88
CA GLY A 17 21.37 7.04 3.75
C GLY A 17 20.62 6.17 4.75
N CYS A 18 20.45 6.66 5.97
CA CYS A 18 19.41 6.18 6.84
C CYS A 18 18.16 6.19 5.98
N LYS A 19 17.62 5.01 5.66
CA LYS A 19 16.29 4.88 5.05
C LYS A 19 15.37 5.64 6.01
N SER A 20 15.08 6.88 5.62
CA SER A 20 14.33 7.82 6.43
C SER A 20 12.92 7.25 6.52
N ALA A 21 12.33 7.30 7.71
CA ALA A 21 10.98 6.88 8.09
C ALA A 21 10.16 6.16 6.99
N HIS A 22 9.77 4.91 7.24
CA HIS A 22 8.79 4.21 6.41
C HIS A 22 7.61 5.14 6.09
N ASP A 23 7.50 5.57 4.84
CA ASP A 23 6.34 6.30 4.39
C ASP A 23 5.13 5.39 4.59
N PHE A 24 4.07 5.90 5.20
CA PHE A 24 2.84 5.12 5.31
C PHE A 24 2.27 4.85 3.91
N PRO A 25 1.59 3.71 3.70
CA PRO A 25 0.87 3.50 2.45
C PRO A 25 -0.20 4.58 2.26
N PRO A 26 -0.68 4.79 1.02
CA PRO A 26 -1.78 5.70 0.77
C PRO A 26 -2.98 5.38 1.66
N ARG A 27 -3.43 6.36 2.45
CA ARG A 27 -4.58 6.21 3.36
C ARG A 27 -5.84 5.71 2.63
N ALA A 28 -6.05 6.18 1.41
CA ALA A 28 -7.20 5.77 0.59
C ALA A 28 -7.19 4.27 0.30
N ASP A 29 -6.02 3.67 0.10
CA ASP A 29 -5.91 2.23 -0.16
C ASP A 29 -6.19 1.43 1.11
N VAL A 30 -5.67 1.87 2.26
CA VAL A 30 -6.00 1.29 3.57
C VAL A 30 -7.50 1.37 3.82
N GLN A 31 -8.12 2.53 3.60
CA GLN A 31 -9.56 2.71 3.77
C GLN A 31 -10.36 1.78 2.85
N ALA A 32 -9.97 1.66 1.58
CA ALA A 32 -10.64 0.80 0.61
C ALA A 32 -10.60 -0.68 1.03
N VAL A 33 -9.43 -1.22 1.42
CA VAL A 33 -9.33 -2.64 1.82
C VAL A 33 -9.98 -2.93 3.17
N THR A 34 -10.28 -1.89 3.96
CA THR A 34 -11.06 -2.00 5.19
C THR A 34 -12.55 -1.69 5.01
N GLU A 35 -12.98 -1.32 3.81
CA GLU A 35 -14.38 -1.05 3.50
C GLU A 35 -15.20 -2.33 3.70
N ALA A 36 -16.29 -2.24 4.47
CA ALA A 36 -17.16 -3.38 4.69
C ALA A 36 -17.72 -3.89 3.35
N LYS A 37 -17.68 -5.21 3.16
CA LYS A 37 -18.33 -5.85 2.03
C LYS A 37 -19.84 -5.53 2.06
N PRO A 38 -20.46 -5.09 0.94
CA PRO A 38 -21.89 -4.91 0.86
C PRO A 38 -22.64 -6.18 1.26
N MET A 39 -23.67 -6.01 2.09
CA MET A 39 -24.59 -7.11 2.42
C MET A 39 -25.74 -7.13 1.43
N PRO A 40 -26.25 -8.31 1.03
CA PRO A 40 -27.42 -8.39 0.18
C PRO A 40 -28.61 -7.78 0.93
N PRO A 41 -29.40 -6.92 0.29
CA PRO A 41 -30.58 -6.35 0.91
C PRO A 41 -31.68 -7.41 1.04
N ALA A 42 -32.57 -7.26 2.01
CA ALA A 42 -33.72 -8.17 2.16
C ALA A 42 -34.63 -8.19 0.92
N SER A 43 -34.67 -7.08 0.15
CA SER A 43 -35.42 -6.97 -1.10
C SER A 43 -34.97 -7.96 -2.16
N ILE A 44 -33.77 -8.54 -2.07
CA ILE A 44 -33.27 -9.54 -3.03
C ILE A 44 -34.19 -10.77 -3.13
N LEU A 45 -35.01 -11.04 -2.11
CA LEU A 45 -35.95 -12.16 -2.09
C LEU A 45 -37.26 -11.87 -2.82
N THR A 46 -37.57 -10.60 -3.06
CA THR A 46 -38.90 -10.16 -3.50
C THR A 46 -38.87 -9.28 -4.74
N ASP A 47 -37.74 -8.62 -5.00
CA ASP A 47 -37.55 -7.71 -6.12
C ASP A 47 -36.59 -8.34 -7.15
N PRO A 48 -37.07 -8.62 -8.38
CA PRO A 48 -36.23 -9.20 -9.42
C PRO A 48 -35.06 -8.29 -9.84
N GLY A 49 -35.14 -6.96 -9.65
CA GLY A 49 -34.06 -6.03 -9.96
C GLY A 49 -32.99 -5.93 -8.85
N ALA A 50 -33.34 -6.25 -7.61
CA ALA A 50 -32.44 -6.08 -6.46
C ALA A 50 -31.21 -7.00 -6.50
N SER A 51 -31.31 -8.16 -7.18
CA SER A 51 -30.16 -9.03 -7.40
C SER A 51 -29.13 -8.40 -8.32
N ASP A 52 -29.56 -7.79 -9.43
CA ASP A 52 -28.65 -7.18 -10.40
C ASP A 52 -27.96 -5.95 -9.83
N GLU A 53 -28.72 -5.13 -9.09
CA GLU A 53 -28.16 -3.97 -8.37
C GLU A 53 -27.14 -4.38 -7.31
N TYR A 54 -27.45 -5.40 -6.51
CA TYR A 54 -26.52 -5.93 -5.51
C TYR A 54 -25.25 -6.51 -6.17
N ASN A 55 -25.39 -7.27 -7.25
CA ASN A 55 -24.25 -7.82 -7.97
C ASN A 55 -23.37 -6.70 -8.54
N ALA A 56 -23.95 -5.67 -9.17
CA ALA A 56 -23.19 -4.52 -9.66
C ALA A 56 -22.46 -3.77 -8.53
N GLN A 57 -23.11 -3.59 -7.38
CA GLN A 57 -22.48 -2.96 -6.22
C GLN A 57 -21.34 -3.83 -5.66
N LEU A 58 -21.51 -5.14 -5.64
CA LEU A 58 -20.52 -6.10 -5.16
C LEU A 58 -19.29 -6.15 -6.07
N GLU A 59 -19.48 -6.19 -7.40
CA GLU A 59 -18.39 -6.16 -8.37
C GLU A 59 -17.60 -4.85 -8.28
N ASN A 60 -18.30 -3.71 -8.19
CA ASN A 60 -17.64 -2.42 -8.02
C ASN A 60 -16.86 -2.34 -6.69
N TRP A 61 -17.39 -2.88 -5.59
CA TRP A 61 -16.66 -2.97 -4.33
C TRP A 61 -15.42 -3.85 -4.48
N GLY A 62 -15.56 -5.02 -5.11
CA GLY A 62 -14.47 -5.97 -5.33
C GLY A 62 -13.33 -5.37 -6.14
N GLU A 63 -13.65 -4.65 -7.22
CA GLU A 63 -12.67 -3.97 -8.06
C GLU A 63 -11.88 -2.91 -7.27
N ARG A 64 -12.57 -2.06 -6.49
CA ARG A 64 -11.90 -1.05 -5.66
C ARG A 64 -10.96 -1.68 -4.64
N VAL A 65 -11.43 -2.71 -3.92
CA VAL A 65 -10.65 -3.43 -2.91
C VAL A 65 -9.44 -4.12 -3.54
N ARG A 66 -9.62 -4.78 -4.69
CA ARG A 66 -8.56 -5.47 -5.42
C ARG A 66 -7.50 -4.49 -5.93
N SER A 67 -7.93 -3.39 -6.53
CA SER A 67 -7.04 -2.34 -7.03
C SER A 67 -6.22 -1.71 -5.90
N ALA A 68 -6.84 -1.40 -4.77
CA ALA A 68 -6.15 -0.90 -3.57
C ALA A 68 -5.18 -1.93 -2.97
N GLY A 69 -5.60 -3.19 -2.87
CA GLY A 69 -4.77 -4.28 -2.36
C GLY A 69 -3.48 -4.49 -3.16
N VAL A 70 -3.52 -4.36 -4.49
CA VAL A 70 -2.32 -4.43 -5.33
C VAL A 70 -1.38 -3.26 -5.06
N ARG A 71 -1.89 -2.04 -4.96
CA ARG A 71 -1.05 -0.87 -4.62
C ARG A 71 -0.40 -1.03 -3.26
N LEU A 72 -1.13 -1.54 -2.26
CA LEU A 72 -0.59 -1.86 -0.94
C LEU A 72 0.48 -2.96 -1.03
N CYS A 73 0.23 -4.02 -1.79
CA CYS A 73 1.22 -5.08 -2.00
C CYS A 73 2.53 -4.49 -2.55
N ARG A 74 2.46 -3.70 -3.63
CA ARG A 74 3.62 -3.08 -4.26
C ARG A 74 4.34 -2.12 -3.31
N HIS A 75 3.59 -1.39 -2.50
CA HIS A 75 4.17 -0.55 -1.45
C HIS A 75 5.01 -1.39 -0.47
N PHE A 76 4.45 -2.48 0.08
CA PHE A 76 5.20 -3.33 1.01
C PHE A 76 6.37 -4.07 0.33
N GLN A 77 6.23 -4.45 -0.94
CA GLN A 77 7.32 -5.01 -1.74
C GLN A 77 8.49 -3.99 -1.87
N GLY A 78 8.19 -2.73 -2.16
CA GLY A 78 9.19 -1.64 -2.19
C GLY A 78 9.84 -1.36 -0.83
N GLU A 79 9.14 -1.67 0.26
CA GLU A 79 9.67 -1.62 1.63
C GLU A 79 10.53 -2.83 2.01
N GLY A 80 10.68 -3.80 1.11
CA GLY A 80 11.55 -4.97 1.29
C GLY A 80 10.81 -6.22 1.75
N MET A 81 9.48 -6.21 1.78
CA MET A 81 8.70 -7.43 1.99
C MET A 81 8.90 -8.37 0.79
N GLN A 82 9.29 -9.62 1.05
CA GLN A 82 9.40 -10.64 0.01
C GLN A 82 8.01 -11.17 -0.32
N ILE A 83 7.38 -10.57 -1.32
CA ILE A 83 6.04 -10.92 -1.80
C ILE A 83 5.95 -10.70 -3.31
N ASP A 84 5.20 -11.58 -3.99
CA ASP A 84 4.88 -11.43 -5.41
C ASP A 84 3.58 -10.64 -5.54
N CYS A 85 3.69 -9.42 -6.09
CA CYS A 85 2.55 -8.56 -6.34
C CYS A 85 2.12 -8.69 -7.80
N PRO A 86 0.81 -8.86 -8.09
CA PRO A 86 0.32 -8.90 -9.47
C PRO A 86 0.70 -7.65 -10.26
N GLU A 87 1.01 -7.82 -11.54
CA GLU A 87 0.93 -6.74 -12.53
C GLU A 87 -0.55 -6.54 -12.91
N ASP A 88 -0.91 -5.31 -13.28
CA ASP A 88 -2.32 -4.89 -13.41
C ASP A 88 -3.14 -5.77 -14.37
#